data_AF-S9PGM1-F1
#
_entry.id   AF-S9PGM1-F1
#
_cell.length_a   1.000
_cell.length_b   1.000
_cell.length_c   1.000
_cell.angle_alpha   90.00
_cell.angle_beta   90.00
_cell.angle_gamma   90.00
#
_symmetry.space_group_name_H-M   'P 1'
#
loop_
_entity.id
_entity.type
_entity.pdbx_description
1 polymer ?
#
loop_
_entity_poly.entity_id
_entity_poly.type
_entity_poly.pdbx_seq_one_letter_code
_entity_poly.pdbx_strand_id
1 'polypeptide(L)'
;MVHKRLVPVLGLLLAWAPHSPAHAEGVGAVEYKNTIGKISGLVEEMDLEQALDQIGDARKRSLSTSALVTLSLYEGIILYEMGKSDESGEAFLVALMLRPNEQLPGEVSPKVVAHFETIRKTVQQEMLQSLEAHQNAATSGTPSAPSSTKKASSKCASSLIAAKGRTLKAQQSWRLASMEQMLCARGIPRSAVVSGAIATLKEQVAEAGTSTEWVRVSQKIDQLAHQFALYPSSEDWLQAKSSVPEELWEVGDEDQDVPLPDAPVAVAVNPPVQEPPANLFGCRAAVAAECERLMIRLIALQARTTDMAEASRSTAQSELFQLGQKVREADSSNLLEEASRGIDAWAAKPREASPPVQRSLEASLRE
;
A
#
# COMPACT_ATOMS: atom_id res chain seq x y z
N MET A 1 -3.83 -58.23 -46.11
CA MET A 1 -2.42 -58.02 -46.50
C MET A 1 -2.18 -56.52 -46.36
N VAL A 2 -1.35 -55.95 -45.48
CA VAL A 2 -0.16 -56.38 -44.76
C VAL A 2 -0.11 -55.62 -43.42
N HIS A 3 0.29 -56.30 -42.36
CA HIS A 3 0.60 -55.73 -41.04
C HIS A 3 1.92 -54.94 -41.04
N LYS A 4 1.99 -53.89 -40.20
CA LYS A 4 3.19 -53.43 -39.44
C LYS A 4 2.80 -52.20 -38.62
N ARG A 5 3.27 -51.92 -37.41
CA ARG A 5 3.81 -52.64 -36.24
C ARG A 5 4.02 -51.52 -35.19
N LEU A 6 3.69 -51.78 -33.92
CA LEU A 6 4.13 -50.97 -32.77
C LEU A 6 5.67 -50.80 -32.74
N VAL A 7 6.17 -49.68 -32.20
CA VAL A 7 7.03 -49.59 -30.99
C VAL A 7 7.10 -48.10 -30.53
N PRO A 8 7.03 -47.82 -29.22
CA PRO A 8 7.05 -46.48 -28.62
C PRO A 8 8.49 -45.99 -28.33
N VAL A 9 8.69 -44.67 -28.35
CA VAL A 9 9.92 -44.04 -27.81
C VAL A 9 9.51 -43.20 -26.60
N LEU A 10 9.46 -43.87 -25.45
CA LEU A 10 9.47 -43.25 -24.14
C LEU A 10 10.94 -43.01 -23.77
N GLY A 11 11.42 -41.80 -24.08
CA GLY A 11 12.80 -41.35 -23.85
C GLY A 11 12.84 -40.27 -22.78
N LEU A 12 13.23 -40.70 -21.58
CA LEU A 12 13.61 -39.94 -20.40
C LEU A 12 14.47 -38.69 -20.72
N LEU A 13 14.00 -37.49 -20.38
CA LEU A 13 14.87 -36.34 -20.08
C LEU A 13 14.34 -35.64 -18.83
N LEU A 14 14.90 -36.09 -17.72
CA LEU A 14 14.77 -35.51 -16.38
C LEU A 14 15.50 -34.16 -16.29
N ALA A 15 14.84 -33.25 -15.58
CA ALA A 15 15.41 -32.36 -14.58
C ALA A 15 16.35 -31.23 -15.02
N TRP A 16 15.81 -30.22 -15.71
CA TRP A 16 16.26 -28.82 -15.53
C TRP A 16 15.12 -28.02 -14.90
N ALA A 17 14.87 -28.25 -13.61
CA ALA A 17 14.11 -27.31 -12.82
C ALA A 17 15.06 -26.16 -12.45
N PRO A 18 14.76 -24.89 -12.80
CA PRO A 18 15.48 -23.78 -12.22
C PRO A 18 15.30 -23.85 -10.71
N HIS A 19 16.41 -23.94 -9.98
CA HIS A 19 16.40 -23.78 -8.54
C HIS A 19 15.93 -22.35 -8.29
N SER A 20 14.67 -22.19 -7.89
CA SER A 20 14.17 -20.93 -7.39
C SER A 20 15.10 -20.52 -6.23
N PRO A 21 15.75 -19.35 -6.30
CA PRO A 21 16.48 -18.84 -5.15
C PRO A 21 15.45 -18.71 -4.03
N ALA A 22 15.70 -19.41 -2.93
CA ALA A 22 14.97 -19.23 -1.69
C ALA A 22 15.24 -17.80 -1.21
N HIS A 23 14.40 -16.87 -1.67
CA HIS A 23 14.36 -15.53 -1.12
C HIS A 23 13.99 -15.66 0.35
N ALA A 24 14.79 -15.03 1.20
CA ALA A 24 14.39 -14.70 2.56
C ALA A 24 13.24 -13.68 2.46
N GLU A 25 12.05 -14.17 2.10
CA GLU A 25 10.79 -13.49 2.30
C GLU A 25 10.72 -13.28 3.81
N GLY A 26 10.96 -12.04 4.24
CA GLY A 26 10.97 -11.67 5.65
C GLY A 26 9.74 -12.25 6.33
N VAL A 27 9.92 -12.82 7.52
CA VAL A 27 8.98 -13.67 8.27
C VAL A 27 7.51 -13.27 8.12
N GLY A 28 7.20 -11.96 8.07
CA GLY A 28 5.83 -11.44 7.88
C GLY A 28 5.15 -11.74 6.53
N ALA A 29 5.89 -11.90 5.42
CA ALA A 29 5.30 -12.16 4.10
C ALA A 29 4.85 -13.63 3.95
N VAL A 30 5.67 -14.57 4.45
CA VAL A 30 5.30 -16.00 4.54
C VAL A 30 4.09 -16.17 5.46
N GLU A 31 4.10 -15.46 6.59
CA GLU A 31 3.01 -15.51 7.56
C GLU A 31 1.70 -14.94 7.01
N TYR A 32 1.76 -13.84 6.26
CA TYR A 32 0.60 -13.27 5.57
C TYR A 32 0.02 -14.24 4.52
N LYS A 33 0.85 -14.83 3.65
CA LYS A 33 0.40 -15.81 2.65
C LYS A 33 -0.29 -17.01 3.28
N ASN A 34 0.28 -17.52 4.39
CA ASN A 34 -0.33 -18.60 5.15
C ASN A 34 -1.70 -18.19 5.71
N THR A 35 -1.81 -16.97 6.25
CA THR A 35 -3.07 -16.43 6.78
C THR A 35 -4.15 -16.32 5.70
N ILE A 36 -3.81 -15.80 4.52
CA ILE A 36 -4.75 -15.75 3.38
C ILE A 36 -5.15 -17.15 2.91
N GLY A 37 -4.21 -18.08 2.84
CA GLY A 37 -4.51 -19.48 2.51
C GLY A 37 -5.52 -20.11 3.46
N LYS A 38 -5.36 -19.87 4.78
CA LYS A 38 -6.31 -20.31 5.80
C LYS A 38 -7.69 -19.67 5.63
N ILE A 39 -7.75 -18.36 5.44
CA ILE A 39 -9.02 -17.64 5.23
C ILE A 39 -9.73 -18.17 3.98
N SER A 40 -9.01 -18.36 2.87
CA SER A 40 -9.57 -18.91 1.63
C SER A 40 -10.15 -20.30 1.84
N GLY A 41 -9.40 -21.19 2.51
CA GLY A 41 -9.89 -22.54 2.82
C GLY A 41 -11.14 -22.53 3.70
N LEU A 42 -11.20 -21.66 4.72
CA LEU A 42 -12.38 -21.52 5.57
C LEU A 42 -13.61 -21.00 4.80
N VAL A 43 -13.41 -20.07 3.85
CA VAL A 43 -14.49 -19.60 2.98
C VAL A 43 -15.00 -20.71 2.07
N GLU A 44 -14.10 -21.51 1.49
CA GLU A 44 -14.46 -22.67 0.66
C GLU A 44 -15.22 -23.74 1.45
N GLU A 45 -14.83 -23.97 2.71
CA GLU A 45 -15.50 -24.89 3.64
C GLU A 45 -16.79 -24.31 4.26
N MET A 46 -17.13 -23.06 3.96
CA MET A 46 -18.25 -22.29 4.51
C MET A 46 -18.18 -22.07 6.03
N ASP A 47 -16.99 -22.14 6.63
CA ASP A 47 -16.74 -21.75 8.02
C ASP A 47 -16.48 -20.24 8.13
N LEU A 48 -17.54 -19.48 7.90
CA LEU A 48 -17.52 -18.03 7.74
C LEU A 48 -17.16 -17.28 9.04
N GLU A 49 -17.58 -17.80 10.20
CA GLU A 49 -17.29 -17.19 11.49
C GLU A 49 -15.79 -17.30 11.82
N GLN A 50 -15.21 -18.50 11.65
CA GLN A 50 -13.78 -18.70 11.87
C GLN A 50 -12.94 -17.89 10.87
N ALA A 51 -13.40 -17.75 9.62
CA ALA A 51 -12.73 -16.91 8.63
C ALA A 51 -12.68 -15.43 9.05
N LEU A 52 -13.76 -14.90 9.63
CA LEU A 52 -13.82 -13.54 10.17
C LEU A 52 -12.87 -13.36 11.37
N ASP A 53 -12.79 -14.35 12.26
CA ASP A 53 -11.85 -14.32 13.38
C ASP A 53 -10.39 -14.27 12.90
N GLN A 54 -10.04 -15.06 11.88
CA GLN A 54 -8.71 -15.02 11.27
C GLN A 54 -8.39 -13.64 10.65
N ILE A 55 -9.37 -12.98 10.03
CA ILE A 55 -9.21 -11.61 9.52
C ILE A 55 -8.96 -10.62 10.67
N GLY A 56 -9.72 -10.75 11.77
CA GLY A 56 -9.55 -9.94 12.98
C GLY A 56 -8.14 -10.09 13.57
N ASP A 57 -7.64 -11.31 13.67
CA ASP A 57 -6.28 -11.60 14.16
C ASP A 57 -5.20 -11.08 13.22
N ALA A 58 -5.37 -11.21 11.90
CA ALA A 58 -4.44 -10.68 10.91
C ALA A 58 -4.28 -9.16 11.02
N ARG A 59 -5.38 -8.45 11.29
CA ARG A 59 -5.40 -6.98 11.43
C ARG A 59 -4.68 -6.45 12.67
N LYS A 60 -4.43 -7.28 13.68
CA LYS A 60 -3.65 -6.88 14.86
C LYS A 60 -2.17 -6.65 14.53
N ARG A 61 -1.72 -7.03 13.34
CA ARG A 61 -0.33 -6.97 12.88
C ARG A 61 -0.14 -5.84 11.85
N SER A 62 1.10 -5.44 11.63
CA SER A 62 1.41 -4.46 10.57
C SER A 62 1.15 -5.07 9.19
N LEU A 63 0.12 -4.57 8.50
CA LEU A 63 -0.27 -5.03 7.17
C LEU A 63 0.26 -4.10 6.08
N SER A 64 0.70 -4.68 4.95
CA SER A 64 0.91 -3.90 3.74
C SER A 64 -0.42 -3.43 3.15
N THR A 65 -0.42 -2.40 2.31
CA THR A 65 -1.64 -1.94 1.61
C THR A 65 -2.26 -3.07 0.79
N SER A 66 -1.44 -3.89 0.13
CA SER A 66 -1.95 -5.04 -0.63
C SER A 66 -2.63 -6.05 0.28
N ALA A 67 -2.05 -6.31 1.45
CA ALA A 67 -2.61 -7.22 2.43
C ALA A 67 -3.94 -6.72 3.00
N LEU A 68 -4.03 -5.43 3.29
CA LEU A 68 -5.26 -4.80 3.75
C LEU A 68 -6.36 -4.89 2.70
N VAL A 69 -6.05 -4.62 1.43
CA VAL A 69 -7.00 -4.76 0.32
C VAL A 69 -7.54 -6.18 0.24
N THR A 70 -6.66 -7.19 0.21
CA THR A 70 -7.08 -8.59 0.13
C THR A 70 -7.94 -9.01 1.32
N LEU A 71 -7.55 -8.64 2.55
CA LEU A 71 -8.34 -8.96 3.75
C LEU A 71 -9.72 -8.28 3.73
N SER A 72 -9.80 -7.02 3.30
CA SER A 72 -11.07 -6.31 3.15
C SER A 72 -11.97 -6.93 2.08
N LEU A 73 -11.40 -7.48 1.00
CA LEU A 73 -12.18 -8.20 -0.01
C LEU A 73 -12.75 -9.52 0.55
N TYR A 74 -11.95 -10.32 1.26
CA TYR A 74 -12.44 -11.53 1.92
C TYR A 74 -13.49 -11.21 2.99
N GLU A 75 -13.27 -10.18 3.80
CA GLU A 75 -14.26 -9.73 4.80
C GLU A 75 -15.58 -9.35 4.14
N GLY A 76 -15.54 -8.59 3.04
CA GLY A 76 -16.73 -8.23 2.28
C GLY A 76 -17.46 -9.46 1.73
N ILE A 77 -16.74 -10.45 1.19
CA ILE A 77 -17.33 -11.72 0.71
C ILE A 77 -18.03 -12.45 1.87
N ILE A 78 -17.32 -12.64 2.99
CA ILE A 78 -17.82 -13.38 4.15
C ILE A 78 -19.07 -12.71 4.74
N LEU A 79 -19.02 -11.39 4.97
CA LEU A 79 -20.15 -10.64 5.51
C LEU A 79 -21.37 -10.73 4.59
N TYR A 80 -21.18 -10.67 3.28
CA TYR A 80 -22.29 -10.81 2.33
C TYR A 80 -22.95 -12.19 2.41
N GLU A 81 -22.15 -13.26 2.42
CA GLU A 81 -22.65 -14.63 2.51
C GLU A 81 -23.32 -14.91 3.86
N MET A 82 -22.95 -14.17 4.93
CA MET A 82 -23.65 -14.17 6.22
C MET A 82 -24.95 -13.33 6.23
N GLY A 83 -25.33 -12.70 5.11
CA GLY A 83 -26.52 -11.84 5.01
C GLY A 83 -26.34 -10.42 5.56
N LYS A 84 -25.10 -10.01 5.84
CA LYS A 84 -24.71 -8.68 6.33
C LYS A 84 -24.29 -7.79 5.16
N SER A 85 -25.25 -7.46 4.29
CA SER A 85 -24.97 -6.76 3.02
C SER A 85 -24.42 -5.34 3.21
N ASP A 86 -24.85 -4.64 4.25
CA ASP A 86 -24.42 -3.26 4.49
C ASP A 86 -22.95 -3.25 4.96
N GLU A 87 -22.60 -4.10 5.92
CA GLU A 87 -21.23 -4.25 6.41
C GLU A 87 -20.29 -4.81 5.34
N SER A 88 -20.78 -5.73 4.50
CA SER A 88 -20.08 -6.19 3.31
C SER A 88 -19.73 -5.02 2.38
N GLY A 89 -20.69 -4.14 2.15
CA GLY A 89 -20.51 -2.96 1.31
C GLY A 89 -19.41 -2.03 1.82
N GLU A 90 -19.35 -1.83 3.14
CA GLU A 90 -18.28 -1.04 3.78
C GLU A 90 -16.91 -1.69 3.60
N ALA A 91 -16.78 -3.00 3.80
CA ALA A 91 -15.53 -3.73 3.62
C ALA A 91 -15.03 -3.66 2.17
N PHE A 92 -15.92 -3.84 1.19
CA PHE A 92 -15.60 -3.68 -0.22
C PHE A 92 -15.22 -2.25 -0.58
N LEU A 93 -15.90 -1.24 -0.01
CA LEU A 93 -15.56 0.17 -0.21
C LEU A 93 -14.14 0.46 0.27
N VAL A 94 -13.72 -0.07 1.42
CA VAL A 94 -12.34 0.08 1.91
C VAL A 94 -11.33 -0.48 0.89
N ALA A 95 -11.56 -1.67 0.35
CA ALA A 95 -10.69 -2.26 -0.65
C ALA A 95 -10.62 -1.42 -1.95
N LEU A 96 -11.77 -0.97 -2.44
CA LEU A 96 -11.89 -0.25 -3.71
C LEU A 96 -11.36 1.19 -3.63
N MET A 97 -11.46 1.84 -2.47
CA MET A 97 -10.86 3.16 -2.26
C MET A 97 -9.33 3.13 -2.26
N LEU A 98 -8.74 1.99 -1.89
CA LEU A 98 -7.30 1.76 -1.98
C LEU A 98 -6.88 1.30 -3.40
N ARG A 99 -7.68 0.43 -4.03
CA ARG A 99 -7.44 -0.10 -5.38
C ARG A 99 -8.75 -0.26 -6.16
N PRO A 100 -9.14 0.75 -6.97
CA PRO A 100 -10.43 0.78 -7.65
C PRO A 100 -10.66 -0.32 -8.69
N ASN A 101 -9.58 -0.92 -9.18
CA ASN A 101 -9.60 -1.94 -10.23
C ASN A 101 -9.29 -3.36 -9.70
N GLU A 102 -9.24 -3.53 -8.38
CA GLU A 102 -8.95 -4.84 -7.77
C GLU A 102 -10.12 -5.82 -7.98
N GLN A 103 -9.82 -7.09 -8.24
CA GLN A 103 -10.82 -8.14 -8.49
C GLN A 103 -11.12 -8.92 -7.21
N LEU A 104 -12.28 -9.59 -7.16
CA LEU A 104 -12.61 -10.47 -6.04
C LEU A 104 -11.67 -11.68 -6.02
N PRO A 105 -11.16 -12.08 -4.84
CA PRO A 105 -10.36 -13.30 -4.71
C PRO A 105 -11.24 -14.55 -4.79
N GLY A 106 -10.74 -15.59 -5.46
CA GLY A 106 -11.38 -16.90 -5.54
C GLY A 106 -12.63 -16.97 -6.42
N GLU A 107 -13.26 -18.14 -6.47
CA GLU A 107 -14.58 -18.31 -7.07
C GLU A 107 -15.64 -17.95 -6.03
N VAL A 108 -16.45 -16.93 -6.33
CA VAL A 108 -17.49 -16.42 -5.42
C VAL A 108 -18.86 -16.50 -6.07
N SER A 109 -19.91 -16.44 -5.25
CA SER A 109 -21.28 -16.52 -5.76
C SER A 109 -21.60 -15.34 -6.70
N PRO A 110 -22.41 -15.54 -7.77
CA PRO A 110 -22.78 -14.46 -8.68
C PRO A 110 -23.45 -13.25 -7.99
N LYS A 111 -24.06 -13.47 -6.82
CA LYS A 111 -24.67 -12.41 -6.01
C LYS A 111 -23.62 -11.49 -5.39
N VAL A 112 -22.54 -12.07 -4.83
CA VAL A 112 -21.41 -11.30 -4.28
C VAL A 112 -20.76 -10.48 -5.40
N VAL A 113 -20.55 -11.07 -6.59
CA VAL A 113 -20.01 -10.34 -7.75
C VAL A 113 -20.88 -9.14 -8.09
N ALA A 114 -22.21 -9.33 -8.20
CA ALA A 114 -23.13 -8.25 -8.52
C ALA A 114 -23.12 -7.12 -7.47
N HIS A 115 -23.05 -7.48 -6.18
CA HIS A 115 -22.97 -6.51 -5.09
C HIS A 115 -21.66 -5.71 -5.14
N PHE A 116 -20.53 -6.39 -5.28
CA PHE A 116 -19.22 -5.78 -5.40
C PHE A 116 -19.10 -4.83 -6.60
N GLU A 117 -19.59 -5.23 -7.78
CA GLU A 117 -19.58 -4.36 -8.97
C GLU A 117 -20.47 -3.13 -8.81
N THR A 118 -21.55 -3.24 -8.03
CA THR A 118 -22.40 -2.08 -7.70
C THR A 118 -21.61 -1.06 -6.88
N ILE A 119 -20.89 -1.52 -5.86
CA ILE A 119 -20.06 -0.66 -5.00
C ILE A 119 -18.90 -0.07 -5.80
N ARG A 120 -18.25 -0.86 -6.67
CA ARG A 120 -17.18 -0.37 -7.55
C ARG A 120 -17.66 0.78 -8.43
N LYS A 121 -18.84 0.67 -9.04
CA LYS A 121 -19.41 1.76 -9.86
C LYS A 121 -19.64 3.02 -9.02
N THR A 122 -20.17 2.87 -7.80
CA THR A 122 -20.36 4.01 -6.88
C THR A 122 -19.03 4.69 -6.55
N VAL A 123 -18.02 3.93 -6.14
CA VAL A 123 -16.67 4.47 -5.83
C VAL A 123 -16.06 5.18 -7.03
N GLN A 124 -16.14 4.58 -8.22
CA GLN A 124 -15.64 5.21 -9.45
C GLN A 124 -16.36 6.51 -9.78
N GLN A 125 -17.69 6.54 -9.63
CA GLN A 125 -18.49 7.74 -9.86
C GLN A 125 -18.14 8.85 -8.86
N GLU A 126 -18.01 8.53 -7.56
CA GLU A 126 -17.61 9.50 -6.54
C GLU A 126 -16.21 10.06 -6.79
N MET A 127 -15.26 9.22 -7.21
CA MET A 127 -13.93 9.66 -7.60
C MET A 127 -13.96 10.62 -8.79
N LEU A 128 -14.75 10.33 -9.83
CA LEU A 128 -14.91 11.22 -10.99
C LEU A 128 -15.54 12.57 -10.59
N GLN A 129 -16.61 12.55 -9.79
CA GLN A 129 -17.24 13.78 -9.28
C GLN A 129 -16.28 14.63 -8.45
N SER A 130 -15.45 13.97 -7.63
CA SER A 130 -14.40 14.66 -6.88
C SER A 130 -13.40 15.33 -7.83
N LEU A 131 -12.91 14.63 -8.86
CA LEU A 131 -11.97 15.20 -9.83
C LEU A 131 -12.54 16.42 -10.57
N GLU A 132 -13.82 16.38 -10.95
CA GLU A 132 -14.52 17.52 -11.58
C GLU A 132 -14.66 18.71 -10.62
N ALA A 133 -15.01 18.46 -9.36
CA ALA A 133 -15.11 19.51 -8.35
C ALA A 133 -13.77 20.25 -8.14
N HIS A 134 -12.65 19.53 -8.16
CA HIS A 134 -11.32 20.12 -8.03
C HIS A 134 -10.92 20.97 -9.25
N GLN A 135 -11.33 20.59 -10.47
CA GLN A 135 -11.06 21.36 -11.69
C GLN A 135 -11.87 22.66 -11.74
N ASN A 136 -13.13 22.61 -11.31
CA ASN A 136 -14.00 23.79 -11.24
C ASN A 136 -13.53 24.80 -10.17
N ALA A 137 -12.99 24.32 -9.06
CA ALA A 137 -12.41 25.16 -8.02
C ALA A 137 -11.14 25.91 -8.48
N ALA A 138 -10.29 25.26 -9.30
CA ALA A 138 -9.05 25.86 -9.81
C ALA A 138 -9.29 27.03 -10.79
N THR A 139 -10.43 27.06 -11.47
CA THR A 139 -10.76 28.10 -12.46
C THR A 139 -11.34 29.38 -11.83
N SER A 140 -11.65 29.35 -10.53
CA SER A 140 -12.33 30.46 -9.84
C SER A 140 -11.40 31.32 -8.97
N GLY A 141 -10.09 31.08 -8.97
CA GLY A 141 -9.13 31.74 -8.09
C GLY A 141 -8.49 33.02 -8.65
N THR A 142 -9.09 34.18 -8.35
CA THR A 142 -8.42 35.49 -8.44
C THR A 142 -7.32 35.59 -7.38
N PRO A 143 -6.07 35.99 -7.73
CA PRO A 143 -4.96 36.05 -6.78
C PRO A 143 -5.09 37.28 -5.86
N SER A 144 -5.43 37.07 -4.58
CA SER A 144 -5.26 38.10 -3.54
C SER A 144 -3.88 37.97 -2.91
N ALA A 145 -3.11 39.06 -3.01
CA ALA A 145 -1.74 39.19 -2.55
C ALA A 145 -1.62 39.18 -1.01
N PRO A 146 -0.60 38.52 -0.43
CA PRO A 146 -0.30 38.64 0.99
C PRO A 146 0.73 39.77 1.23
N SER A 147 0.38 40.70 2.13
CA SER A 147 1.34 41.66 2.69
C SER A 147 2.02 41.07 3.93
N SER A 148 3.33 41.29 4.01
CA SER A 148 4.23 40.81 5.07
C SER A 148 4.44 41.89 6.12
N THR A 149 4.45 41.56 7.41
CA THR A 149 5.54 42.00 8.30
C THR A 149 5.58 41.31 9.69
N LYS A 150 6.83 41.01 10.08
CA LYS A 150 7.45 40.92 11.42
C LYS A 150 7.45 39.60 12.22
N LYS A 151 8.70 39.08 12.30
CA LYS A 151 9.28 38.14 13.27
C LYS A 151 8.81 38.37 14.72
N ALA A 152 8.40 37.28 15.36
CA ALA A 152 8.99 36.85 16.62
C ALA A 152 8.89 35.33 16.74
N SER A 153 10.07 34.71 16.84
CA SER A 153 10.29 33.34 17.25
C SER A 153 9.58 33.08 18.58
N SER A 154 8.59 32.20 18.56
CA SER A 154 8.23 31.43 19.76
C SER A 154 8.12 29.98 19.32
N LYS A 155 8.99 29.16 19.91
CA LYS A 155 9.09 27.72 19.76
C LYS A 155 7.74 27.09 19.45
N CYS A 156 7.73 26.20 18.47
CA CYS A 156 6.75 25.13 18.37
C CYS A 156 6.67 24.46 19.75
N ALA A 157 5.73 24.90 20.60
CA ALA A 157 5.51 24.25 21.86
C ALA A 157 4.97 22.87 21.48
N SER A 158 5.84 21.87 21.59
CA SER A 158 5.51 20.47 21.38
C SER A 158 4.39 20.13 22.35
N SER A 159 3.14 20.29 21.92
CA SER A 159 2.04 19.61 22.58
C SER A 159 2.33 18.13 22.38
N LEU A 160 2.90 17.51 23.41
CA LEU A 160 3.19 16.09 23.49
C LEU A 160 2.02 15.33 22.89
N ILE A 161 2.30 14.58 21.83
CA ILE A 161 1.28 13.89 21.07
C ILE A 161 0.84 12.68 21.89
N ALA A 162 -0.10 12.89 22.81
CA ALA A 162 -0.71 11.84 23.62
C ALA A 162 -1.87 11.21 22.85
N ALA A 163 -1.60 10.65 21.67
CA ALA A 163 -2.56 9.78 21.01
C ALA A 163 -2.35 8.34 21.54
N LYS A 164 -2.71 8.11 22.80
CA LYS A 164 -2.70 6.75 23.37
C LYS A 164 -3.86 5.95 22.75
N GLY A 165 -3.55 4.86 22.06
CA GLY A 165 -4.53 3.88 21.60
C GLY A 165 -4.30 3.34 20.18
N ARG A 166 -4.78 2.11 19.93
CA ARG A 166 -4.69 1.44 18.62
C ARG A 166 -5.89 1.71 17.70
N THR A 167 -6.78 2.62 18.09
CA THR A 167 -7.96 2.92 17.27
C THR A 167 -7.54 3.73 16.04
N LEU A 168 -8.28 3.57 14.94
CA LEU A 168 -8.10 4.39 13.74
C LEU A 168 -8.13 5.89 14.08
N LYS A 169 -8.99 6.27 15.05
CA LYS A 169 -9.08 7.62 15.61
C LYS A 169 -7.78 8.11 16.23
N ALA A 170 -7.16 7.31 17.09
CA ALA A 170 -5.87 7.64 17.69
C ALA A 170 -4.79 7.75 16.61
N GLN A 171 -4.78 6.84 15.63
CA GLN A 171 -3.82 6.86 14.52
C GLN A 171 -3.96 8.13 13.67
N GLN A 172 -5.17 8.53 13.27
CA GLN A 172 -5.37 9.75 12.47
C GLN A 172 -5.08 11.01 13.29
N SER A 173 -5.40 11.02 14.58
CA SER A 173 -5.06 12.12 15.49
C SER A 173 -3.54 12.30 15.60
N TRP A 174 -2.79 11.21 15.68
CA TRP A 174 -1.33 11.26 15.65
C TRP A 174 -0.79 11.80 14.33
N ARG A 175 -1.35 11.35 13.19
CA ARG A 175 -0.92 11.84 11.87
C ARG A 175 -1.08 13.35 11.76
N LEU A 176 -2.23 13.88 12.16
CA LEU A 176 -2.50 15.32 12.17
C LEU A 176 -1.56 16.09 13.10
N ALA A 177 -1.29 15.57 14.29
CA ALA A 177 -0.36 16.20 15.22
C ALA A 177 1.09 16.20 14.69
N SER A 178 1.51 15.11 14.05
CA SER A 178 2.83 14.99 13.40
C SER A 178 2.96 15.95 12.22
N MET A 179 1.90 16.09 11.42
CA MET A 179 1.85 17.09 10.34
C MET A 179 1.99 18.51 10.89
N GLU A 180 1.27 18.85 11.96
CA GLU A 180 1.39 20.16 12.62
C GLU A 180 2.83 20.43 13.10
N GLN A 181 3.48 19.42 13.71
CA GLN A 181 4.86 19.53 14.16
C GLN A 181 5.84 19.75 12.99
N MET A 182 5.72 19.00 11.90
CA MET A 182 6.58 19.15 10.72
C MET A 182 6.41 20.52 10.05
N LEU A 183 5.16 20.99 9.89
CA LEU A 183 4.89 22.32 9.35
C LEU A 183 5.57 23.40 10.19
N CYS A 184 5.48 23.24 11.51
CA CYS A 184 6.13 24.14 12.44
C CYS A 184 7.67 24.07 12.35
N ALA A 185 8.24 22.86 12.25
CA ALA A 185 9.69 22.64 12.11
C ALA A 185 10.26 23.22 10.80
N ARG A 186 9.51 23.13 9.70
CA ARG A 186 9.88 23.72 8.39
C ARG A 186 9.80 25.25 8.37
N GLY A 187 9.38 25.88 9.48
CA GLY A 187 9.16 27.31 9.53
C GLY A 187 8.08 27.77 8.56
N ILE A 188 7.25 26.84 8.04
CA ILE A 188 6.04 27.19 7.31
C ILE A 188 5.16 27.83 8.37
N PRO A 189 4.98 29.16 8.31
CA PRO A 189 4.26 29.85 9.37
C PRO A 189 2.88 29.21 9.47
N ARG A 190 2.31 29.16 10.67
CA ARG A 190 0.88 28.93 10.90
C ARG A 190 0.09 30.02 10.18
N SER A 191 0.08 30.00 8.86
CA SER A 191 -0.86 30.78 8.10
C SER A 191 -2.23 30.35 8.60
N ALA A 192 -3.14 31.31 8.78
CA ALA A 192 -4.47 31.02 9.29
C ALA A 192 -5.15 29.89 8.51
N VAL A 193 -4.80 29.76 7.22
CA VAL A 193 -5.23 28.69 6.31
C VAL A 193 -4.79 27.30 6.78
N VAL A 194 -3.50 27.09 7.07
CA VAL A 194 -2.97 25.77 7.47
C VAL A 194 -3.47 25.37 8.86
N SER A 195 -3.45 26.31 9.80
CA SER A 195 -3.94 26.05 11.16
C SER A 195 -5.45 25.76 11.16
N GLY A 196 -6.22 26.47 10.33
CA GLY A 196 -7.65 26.23 10.14
C GLY A 196 -7.92 24.84 9.56
N ALA A 197 -7.21 24.47 8.50
CA ALA A 197 -7.36 23.15 7.87
C ALA A 197 -7.05 22.00 8.85
N ILE A 198 -5.96 22.09 9.61
CA ILE A 198 -5.61 21.07 10.62
C ILE A 198 -6.65 21.02 11.74
N ALA A 199 -7.14 22.17 12.22
CA ALA A 199 -8.17 22.21 13.26
C ALA A 199 -9.48 21.56 12.79
N THR A 200 -9.94 21.89 11.57
CA THR A 200 -11.12 21.26 10.96
C THR A 200 -10.95 19.74 10.80
N LEU A 201 -9.76 19.26 10.43
CA LEU A 201 -9.52 17.82 10.35
C LEU A 201 -9.51 17.15 11.72
N LYS A 202 -8.97 17.80 12.76
CA LYS A 202 -9.02 17.28 14.13
C LYS A 202 -10.46 17.14 14.63
N GLU A 203 -11.32 18.12 14.33
CA GLU A 203 -12.76 18.06 14.63
C GLU A 203 -13.43 16.91 13.86
N GLN A 204 -13.17 16.77 12.56
CA GLN A 204 -13.71 15.66 11.77
C GLN A 204 -13.24 14.28 12.26
N VAL A 205 -11.98 14.14 12.69
CA VAL A 205 -11.47 12.91 13.36
C VAL A 205 -12.18 12.67 14.70
N ALA A 206 -12.57 13.73 15.40
CA ALA A 206 -13.30 13.61 16.67
C ALA A 206 -14.75 13.14 16.45
N GLU A 207 -15.40 13.63 15.39
CA GLU A 207 -16.82 13.43 15.09
C GLU A 207 -17.12 12.20 14.22
N ALA A 208 -16.14 11.69 13.46
CA ALA A 208 -16.33 10.54 12.57
C ALA A 208 -16.81 9.31 13.36
N GLY A 209 -18.07 8.92 13.11
CA GLY A 209 -18.74 7.79 13.76
C GLY A 209 -18.87 6.57 12.86
N THR A 210 -18.76 6.75 11.55
CA THR A 210 -18.96 5.69 10.53
C THR A 210 -17.69 5.41 9.72
N SER A 211 -17.58 4.21 9.14
CA SER A 211 -16.41 3.82 8.33
C SER A 211 -16.21 4.72 7.10
N THR A 212 -17.29 5.15 6.45
CA THR A 212 -17.24 6.05 5.29
C THR A 212 -16.76 7.46 5.66
N GLU A 213 -17.18 7.99 6.81
CA GLU A 213 -16.62 9.23 7.36
C GLU A 213 -15.13 9.09 7.65
N TRP A 214 -14.70 7.96 8.23
CA TRP A 214 -13.28 7.69 8.48
C TRP A 214 -12.43 7.65 7.21
N VAL A 215 -12.92 7.01 6.15
CA VAL A 215 -12.24 6.99 4.85
C VAL A 215 -12.14 8.41 4.29
N ARG A 216 -13.22 9.19 4.32
CA ARG A 216 -13.24 10.58 3.84
C ARG A 216 -12.28 11.47 4.63
N VAL A 217 -12.24 11.34 5.95
CA VAL A 217 -11.31 12.07 6.82
C VAL A 217 -9.86 11.69 6.52
N SER A 218 -9.59 10.40 6.35
CA SER A 218 -8.24 9.90 5.99
C SER A 218 -7.77 10.46 4.65
N GLN A 219 -8.64 10.47 3.64
CA GLN A 219 -8.33 11.07 2.34
C GLN A 219 -8.02 12.56 2.42
N LYS A 220 -8.77 13.33 3.23
CA LYS A 220 -8.48 14.76 3.41
C LYS A 220 -7.15 14.98 4.14
N ILE A 221 -6.80 14.13 5.11
CA ILE A 221 -5.48 14.15 5.76
C ILE A 221 -4.39 13.89 4.71
N ASP A 222 -4.56 12.90 3.85
CA ASP A 222 -3.61 12.57 2.77
C ASP A 222 -3.50 13.70 1.74
N GLN A 223 -4.61 14.35 1.39
CA GLN A 223 -4.63 15.50 0.49
C GLN A 223 -3.88 16.69 1.09
N LEU A 224 -4.11 16.99 2.37
CA LEU A 224 -3.39 18.04 3.08
C LEU A 224 -1.90 17.70 3.16
N ALA A 225 -1.55 16.44 3.45
CA ALA A 225 -0.18 15.98 3.44
C ALA A 225 0.48 16.16 2.05
N HIS A 226 -0.22 15.84 0.96
CA HIS A 226 0.23 16.07 -0.42
C HIS A 226 0.52 17.55 -0.66
N GLN A 227 -0.43 18.42 -0.30
CA GLN A 227 -0.35 19.85 -0.54
C GLN A 227 0.89 20.50 0.10
N PHE A 228 1.32 20.00 1.25
CA PHE A 228 2.46 20.52 2.00
C PHE A 228 3.72 19.65 1.90
N ALA A 229 3.72 18.63 1.02
CA ALA A 229 4.80 17.65 0.88
C ALA A 229 5.23 17.03 2.23
N LEU A 230 4.25 16.68 3.06
CA LEU A 230 4.40 16.11 4.39
C LEU A 230 4.16 14.59 4.34
N TYR A 231 5.03 13.86 3.63
CA TYR A 231 4.87 12.41 3.46
C TYR A 231 5.46 11.60 4.63
N PRO A 232 4.84 10.44 4.95
CA PRO A 232 5.42 9.46 5.87
C PRO A 232 6.81 8.94 5.46
N SER A 233 7.21 9.13 4.20
CA SER A 233 8.52 8.75 3.65
C SER A 233 9.55 9.88 3.69
N SER A 234 9.19 11.08 4.15
CA SER A 234 10.18 12.17 4.30
C SER A 234 11.05 11.96 5.53
N GLU A 235 12.33 12.32 5.43
CA GLU A 235 13.29 12.29 6.56
C GLU A 235 12.74 13.08 7.76
N ASP A 236 12.06 14.20 7.51
CA ASP A 236 11.36 15.01 8.51
C ASP A 236 10.27 14.22 9.27
N TRP A 237 9.57 13.31 8.60
CA TRP A 237 8.56 12.46 9.24
C TRP A 237 9.19 11.39 10.12
N LEU A 238 10.25 10.74 9.64
CA LEU A 238 10.99 9.76 10.42
C LEU A 238 11.63 10.42 11.65
N GLN A 239 12.14 11.65 11.50
CA GLN A 239 12.67 12.45 12.60
C GLN A 239 11.58 12.94 13.56
N ALA A 240 10.41 13.34 13.05
CA ALA A 240 9.26 13.67 13.90
C ALA A 240 8.80 12.44 14.69
N LYS A 241 8.73 11.28 14.05
CA LYS A 241 8.38 9.99 14.68
C LYS A 241 9.39 9.60 15.75
N SER A 242 10.70 9.72 15.49
CA SER A 242 11.75 9.40 16.48
C SER A 242 11.84 10.41 17.62
N SER A 243 11.32 11.63 17.43
CA SER A 243 11.27 12.65 18.48
C SER A 243 10.17 12.42 19.52
N VAL A 244 9.24 11.49 19.26
CA VAL A 244 8.23 11.11 20.24
C VAL A 244 8.74 9.88 21.02
N PRO A 245 8.78 9.93 22.37
CA PRO A 245 9.22 8.82 23.19
C PRO A 245 8.54 7.50 22.80
N GLU A 246 9.31 6.43 22.73
CA GLU A 246 8.83 5.11 22.34
C GLU A 246 7.71 4.63 23.28
N GLU A 247 7.75 5.01 24.56
CA GLU A 247 6.70 4.71 25.57
C GLU A 247 5.32 5.34 25.28
N LEU A 248 5.24 6.30 24.34
CA LEU A 248 3.97 6.88 23.86
C LEU A 248 3.36 6.13 22.67
N TRP A 249 4.13 5.24 22.03
CA TRP A 249 3.71 4.37 20.91
C TRP A 249 3.71 2.89 21.28
N GLU A 250 4.57 2.51 22.22
CA GLU A 250 4.59 1.19 22.81
C GLU A 250 3.43 1.03 23.79
N VAL A 251 2.91 -0.18 23.74
CA VAL A 251 1.68 -0.60 24.37
C VAL A 251 1.96 -0.70 25.86
N GLY A 252 1.33 0.13 26.68
CA GLY A 252 1.01 -0.29 28.04
C GLY A 252 -0.06 -1.39 27.93
N ASP A 253 0.20 -2.55 28.53
CA ASP A 253 -0.76 -3.66 28.69
C ASP A 253 -1.97 -3.24 29.56
N GLU A 254 -2.70 -2.20 29.16
CA GLU A 254 -3.91 -1.76 29.85
C GLU A 254 -5.13 -2.51 29.29
N ASP A 255 -5.13 -3.83 29.52
CA ASP A 255 -6.34 -4.55 29.93
C ASP A 255 -6.15 -4.88 31.43
N GLN A 256 -7.04 -4.36 32.29
CA GLN A 256 -6.95 -4.59 33.73
C GLN A 256 -7.09 -6.08 34.11
N ASP A 257 -6.01 -6.59 34.72
CA ASP A 257 -5.92 -7.45 35.91
C ASP A 257 -6.65 -8.81 35.94
N VAL A 258 -5.96 -9.84 35.44
CA VAL A 258 -5.96 -11.17 36.08
C VAL A 258 -4.50 -11.57 36.34
N PRO A 259 -4.06 -11.76 37.60
CA PRO A 259 -2.70 -12.17 37.89
C PRO A 259 -2.51 -13.64 37.49
N LEU A 260 -1.77 -13.87 36.40
CA LEU A 260 -1.27 -15.20 36.03
C LEU A 260 0.06 -15.48 36.75
N PRO A 261 0.31 -16.74 37.13
CA PRO A 261 1.33 -17.11 38.12
C PRO A 261 2.76 -17.04 37.55
N ASP A 262 3.70 -16.69 38.43
CA ASP A 262 5.13 -16.67 38.13
C ASP A 262 5.69 -18.06 37.79
N ALA A 263 6.40 -18.18 36.66
CA ALA A 263 7.50 -19.14 36.46
C ALA A 263 8.19 -18.92 35.10
N PRO A 264 9.43 -19.41 34.88
CA PRO A 264 10.57 -19.54 35.79
C PRO A 264 11.85 -18.86 35.23
N VAL A 265 12.90 -18.89 36.04
CA VAL A 265 14.22 -18.27 35.84
C VAL A 265 14.88 -18.59 34.49
N ALA A 266 15.42 -17.53 33.88
CA ALA A 266 16.07 -17.47 32.57
C ALA A 266 17.28 -18.40 32.40
N VAL A 267 17.37 -19.00 31.20
CA VAL A 267 18.62 -19.50 30.63
C VAL A 267 19.10 -18.46 29.60
N ALA A 268 20.33 -17.96 29.79
CA ALA A 268 20.97 -17.00 28.89
C ALA A 268 21.23 -17.63 27.51
N VAL A 269 20.50 -17.16 26.50
CA VAL A 269 20.79 -17.37 25.09
C VAL A 269 21.24 -16.03 24.52
N ASN A 270 22.40 -16.01 23.87
CA ASN A 270 22.94 -14.83 23.20
C ASN A 270 21.89 -14.22 22.26
N PRO A 271 21.65 -12.89 22.29
CA PRO A 271 20.68 -12.27 21.40
C PRO A 271 21.13 -12.45 19.95
N PRO A 272 20.25 -12.87 19.02
CA PRO A 272 20.54 -12.82 17.61
C PRO A 272 20.82 -11.37 17.21
N VAL A 273 21.84 -11.16 16.40
CA VAL A 273 22.14 -9.87 15.77
C VAL A 273 20.89 -9.42 15.04
N GLN A 274 20.15 -8.47 15.61
CA GLN A 274 18.94 -7.91 15.03
C GLN A 274 19.35 -7.11 13.79
N GLU A 275 19.08 -7.65 12.60
CA GLU A 275 19.21 -6.87 11.37
C GLU A 275 18.23 -5.69 11.45
N PRO A 276 18.69 -4.46 11.15
CA PRO A 276 17.86 -3.27 11.25
C PRO A 276 16.63 -3.41 10.33
N PRO A 277 15.46 -2.90 10.76
CA PRO A 277 14.21 -3.10 10.04
C PRO A 277 14.30 -2.58 8.61
N ALA A 278 13.88 -3.41 7.65
CA ALA A 278 13.79 -3.03 6.25
C ALA A 278 12.67 -1.99 6.05
N ASN A 279 12.84 -1.10 5.07
CA ASN A 279 11.82 -0.09 4.72
C ASN A 279 10.61 -0.70 4.00
N LEU A 280 9.61 0.13 3.64
CA LEU A 280 8.37 -0.27 2.96
C LEU A 280 8.57 -1.15 1.70
N PHE A 281 9.72 -1.02 1.04
CA PHE A 281 10.06 -1.76 -0.19
C PHE A 281 11.01 -2.93 0.03
N GLY A 282 11.32 -3.27 1.29
CA GLY A 282 12.27 -4.32 1.64
C GLY A 282 13.74 -3.90 1.49
N CYS A 283 14.04 -2.61 1.35
CA CYS A 283 15.41 -2.11 1.28
C CYS A 283 16.05 -2.07 2.68
N ARG A 284 17.36 -2.32 2.73
CA ARG A 284 18.16 -2.19 3.96
C ARG A 284 18.23 -0.73 4.41
N ALA A 285 18.20 -0.52 5.73
CA ALA A 285 18.16 0.83 6.34
C ALA A 285 19.29 1.76 5.86
N ALA A 286 20.49 1.23 5.62
CA ALA A 286 21.67 2.00 5.20
C ALA A 286 21.53 2.72 3.85
N VAL A 287 20.62 2.25 2.99
CA VAL A 287 20.43 2.78 1.63
C VAL A 287 18.95 3.01 1.29
N ALA A 288 18.12 3.13 2.33
CA ALA A 288 16.66 3.11 2.21
C ALA A 288 16.12 4.24 1.32
N ALA A 289 16.67 5.45 1.42
CA ALA A 289 16.21 6.63 0.68
C ALA A 289 16.49 6.52 -0.82
N GLU A 290 17.71 6.14 -1.21
CA GLU A 290 18.08 5.94 -2.62
C GLU A 290 17.34 4.74 -3.23
N CYS A 291 17.19 3.65 -2.47
CA CYS A 291 16.45 2.48 -2.90
C CYS A 291 14.98 2.80 -3.18
N GLU A 292 14.31 3.53 -2.28
CA GLU A 292 12.92 3.99 -2.47
C GLU A 292 12.79 4.86 -3.72
N ARG A 293 13.71 5.80 -3.93
CA ARG A 293 13.73 6.65 -5.14
C ARG A 293 13.83 5.82 -6.42
N LEU A 294 14.68 4.80 -6.45
CA LEU A 294 14.81 3.90 -7.61
C LEU A 294 13.57 3.02 -7.81
N MET A 295 12.96 2.54 -6.73
CA MET A 295 11.71 1.77 -6.77
C MET A 295 10.55 2.58 -7.37
N ILE A 296 10.42 3.86 -7.01
CA ILE A 296 9.42 4.76 -7.60
C ILE A 296 9.66 4.95 -9.10
N ARG A 297 10.93 5.12 -9.53
CA ARG A 297 11.28 5.21 -10.96
C ARG A 297 10.88 3.93 -11.71
N LEU A 298 11.12 2.76 -11.13
CA LEU A 298 10.73 1.48 -11.73
C LEU A 298 9.22 1.35 -11.90
N ILE A 299 8.43 1.75 -10.91
CA ILE A 299 6.96 1.76 -11.01
C ILE A 299 6.50 2.67 -12.16
N ALA A 300 7.11 3.86 -12.29
CA ALA A 300 6.81 4.78 -13.39
C ALA A 300 7.19 4.21 -14.77
N LEU A 301 8.25 3.39 -14.85
CA LEU A 301 8.61 2.68 -16.09
C LEU A 301 7.68 1.51 -16.38
N GLN A 302 7.24 0.76 -15.37
CA GLN A 302 6.25 -0.32 -15.53
C GLN A 302 4.93 0.23 -16.09
N ALA A 303 4.47 1.38 -15.60
CA ALA A 303 3.29 2.05 -16.14
C ALA A 303 3.41 2.37 -17.64
N ARG A 304 4.63 2.62 -18.15
CA ARG A 304 4.86 2.87 -19.59
C ARG A 304 4.84 1.61 -20.44
N THR A 305 4.95 0.43 -19.84
CA THR A 305 4.91 -0.85 -20.58
C THR A 305 3.51 -1.23 -21.05
N THR A 306 2.46 -0.60 -20.49
CA THR A 306 1.07 -0.82 -20.93
C THR A 306 0.87 -0.43 -22.38
N ASP A 307 1.59 0.58 -22.86
CA ASP A 307 1.48 1.12 -24.22
C ASP A 307 2.29 0.30 -25.25
N MET A 308 3.05 -0.71 -24.80
CA MET A 308 3.85 -1.57 -25.68
C MET A 308 3.00 -2.68 -26.29
N ALA A 309 3.42 -3.17 -27.47
CA ALA A 309 2.88 -4.39 -28.06
C ALA A 309 3.00 -5.57 -27.08
N GLU A 310 2.02 -6.48 -27.09
CA GLU A 310 1.93 -7.58 -26.12
C GLU A 310 3.20 -8.45 -26.08
N ALA A 311 3.77 -8.77 -27.25
CA ALA A 311 5.00 -9.54 -27.37
C ALA A 311 6.20 -8.86 -26.68
N SER A 312 6.31 -7.54 -26.79
CA SER A 312 7.41 -6.75 -26.19
C SER A 312 7.15 -6.42 -24.71
N ARG A 313 5.87 -6.39 -24.29
CA ARG A 313 5.45 -6.06 -22.92
C ARG A 313 5.94 -7.10 -21.92
N SER A 314 5.82 -8.39 -22.22
CA SER A 314 6.27 -9.47 -21.32
C SER A 314 7.78 -9.39 -21.05
N THR A 315 8.59 -9.23 -22.11
CA THR A 315 10.04 -9.05 -22.00
C THR A 315 10.39 -7.79 -21.20
N ALA A 316 9.72 -6.66 -21.49
CA ALA A 316 9.90 -5.41 -20.78
C ALA A 316 9.60 -5.53 -19.27
N GLN A 317 8.51 -6.21 -18.90
CA GLN A 317 8.14 -6.43 -17.50
C GLN A 317 9.14 -7.32 -16.77
N SER A 318 9.64 -8.37 -17.43
CA SER A 318 10.69 -9.24 -16.88
C SER A 318 11.99 -8.48 -16.61
N GLU A 319 12.45 -7.66 -17.56
CA GLU A 319 13.66 -6.83 -17.38
C GLU A 319 13.49 -5.81 -16.24
N LEU A 320 12.34 -5.12 -16.16
CA LEU A 320 12.05 -4.18 -15.07
C LEU A 320 11.96 -4.88 -13.71
N PHE A 321 11.42 -6.09 -13.67
CA PHE A 321 11.37 -6.89 -12.45
C PHE A 321 12.78 -7.24 -11.94
N GLN A 322 13.67 -7.67 -12.84
CA GLN A 322 15.07 -7.96 -12.50
C GLN A 322 15.80 -6.70 -11.99
N LEU A 323 15.56 -5.54 -12.59
CA LEU A 323 16.11 -4.28 -12.09
C LEU A 323 15.58 -3.94 -10.69
N GLY A 324 14.29 -4.17 -10.43
CA GLY A 324 13.72 -3.99 -9.09
C GLY A 324 14.29 -4.94 -8.04
N GLN A 325 14.62 -6.17 -8.43
CA GLN A 325 15.32 -7.11 -7.55
C GLN A 325 16.72 -6.60 -7.20
N LYS A 326 17.50 -6.14 -8.20
CA LYS A 326 18.83 -5.53 -7.95
C LYS A 326 18.77 -4.32 -7.01
N VAL A 327 17.74 -3.49 -7.14
CA VAL A 327 17.53 -2.34 -6.24
C VAL A 327 17.28 -2.80 -4.79
N ARG A 328 16.46 -3.84 -4.58
CA ARG A 328 16.14 -4.35 -3.24
C ARG A 328 17.30 -5.12 -2.58
N GLU A 329 18.11 -5.82 -3.38
CA GLU A 329 19.26 -6.58 -2.90
C GLU A 329 20.50 -5.73 -2.64
N ALA A 330 20.53 -4.49 -3.15
CA ALA A 330 21.63 -3.57 -2.91
C ALA A 330 21.74 -3.20 -1.43
N ASP A 331 22.89 -3.53 -0.84
CA ASP A 331 23.24 -3.22 0.55
C ASP A 331 24.20 -2.03 0.67
N SER A 332 24.61 -1.47 -0.47
CA SER A 332 25.61 -0.42 -0.57
C SER A 332 25.27 0.57 -1.69
N SER A 333 25.76 1.80 -1.53
CA SER A 333 25.53 2.88 -2.50
C SER A 333 26.04 2.52 -3.90
N ASN A 334 27.15 1.80 -4.02
CA ASN A 334 27.70 1.38 -5.31
C ASN A 334 26.76 0.43 -6.07
N LEU A 335 26.16 -0.55 -5.39
CA LEU A 335 25.18 -1.45 -6.00
C LEU A 335 23.91 -0.71 -6.44
N LEU A 336 23.47 0.29 -5.67
CA LEU A 336 22.36 1.15 -6.10
C LEU A 336 22.71 2.03 -7.30
N GLU A 337 23.94 2.55 -7.39
CA GLU A 337 24.37 3.26 -8.60
C GLU A 337 24.39 2.35 -9.82
N GLU A 338 24.83 1.10 -9.68
CA GLU A 338 24.78 0.11 -10.75
C GLU A 338 23.33 -0.17 -11.17
N ALA A 339 22.44 -0.39 -10.20
CA ALA A 339 21.02 -0.58 -10.46
C ALA A 339 20.39 0.65 -11.14
N SER A 340 20.74 1.87 -10.72
CA SER A 340 20.31 3.12 -11.35
C SER A 340 20.78 3.19 -12.80
N ARG A 341 22.04 2.87 -13.09
CA ARG A 341 22.56 2.81 -14.48
C ARG A 341 21.79 1.79 -15.31
N GLY A 342 21.43 0.65 -14.74
CA GLY A 342 20.58 -0.35 -15.39
C GLY A 342 19.18 0.17 -15.73
N ILE A 343 18.57 0.92 -14.81
CA ILE A 343 17.28 1.60 -15.02
C ILE A 343 17.39 2.66 -16.13
N ASP A 344 18.45 3.46 -16.14
CA ASP A 344 18.69 4.49 -17.14
C ASP A 344 18.93 3.88 -18.53
N ALA A 345 19.74 2.82 -18.60
CA ALA A 345 19.99 2.07 -19.83
C ALA A 345 18.70 1.45 -20.38
N TRP A 346 17.85 0.88 -19.52
CA TRP A 346 16.55 0.35 -19.91
C TRP A 346 15.64 1.45 -20.46
N ALA A 347 15.56 2.59 -19.76
CA ALA A 347 14.73 3.72 -20.17
C ALA A 347 15.18 4.36 -21.50
N ALA A 348 16.46 4.23 -21.85
CA ALA A 348 17.04 4.73 -23.09
C ALA A 348 16.85 3.79 -24.29
N LYS A 349 16.45 2.51 -24.09
CA LYS A 349 16.23 1.57 -25.20
C LYS A 349 15.17 2.15 -26.15
N PRO A 350 15.45 2.19 -27.47
CA PRO A 350 14.46 2.65 -28.44
C PRO A 350 13.25 1.73 -28.38
N ARG A 351 12.07 2.31 -28.16
CA ARG A 351 10.83 1.57 -28.22
C ARG A 351 10.61 1.20 -29.68
N GLU A 352 10.54 -0.08 -29.99
CA GLU A 352 9.95 -0.51 -31.25
C GLU A 352 8.52 0.03 -31.23
N ALA A 353 8.31 1.11 -31.97
CA ALA A 353 6.99 1.70 -32.12
C ALA A 353 6.10 0.59 -32.67
N SER A 354 4.98 0.32 -31.99
CA SER A 354 3.94 -0.53 -32.56
C SER A 354 3.69 -0.05 -33.99
N PRO A 355 3.81 -0.93 -35.01
CA PRO A 355 3.54 -0.53 -36.37
C PRO A 355 2.15 0.12 -36.40
N PRO A 356 1.98 1.27 -37.07
CA PRO A 356 0.72 1.99 -37.05
C PRO A 356 -0.40 1.06 -37.50
N VAL A 357 -1.33 0.78 -36.60
CA VAL A 357 -2.46 -0.15 -36.77
C VAL A 357 -3.32 0.21 -38.00
N GLN A 358 -3.23 1.45 -38.49
CA GLN A 358 -3.95 1.95 -39.65
C GLN A 358 -3.69 1.19 -40.97
N ARG A 359 -2.55 0.52 -41.17
CA ARG A 359 -2.30 -0.17 -42.46
C ARG A 359 -2.98 -1.53 -42.61
N SER A 360 -3.37 -2.18 -41.51
CA SER A 360 -4.00 -3.51 -41.62
C SER A 360 -5.49 -3.44 -41.95
N LEU A 361 -6.16 -2.32 -41.64
CA LEU A 361 -7.57 -2.10 -41.97
C LEU A 361 -7.77 -1.74 -43.46
N GLU A 362 -6.85 -0.99 -44.07
CA GLU A 362 -6.97 -0.64 -45.50
C GLU A 362 -6.70 -1.81 -46.45
N ALA A 363 -5.92 -2.81 -46.02
CA ALA A 363 -5.71 -4.04 -46.80
C ALA A 363 -6.95 -4.96 -46.77
N SER A 364 -7.64 -5.04 -45.64
CA SER A 364 -8.84 -5.87 -45.50
C SER A 364 -10.11 -5.25 -46.11
N LEU A 365 -10.07 -3.96 -46.49
CA LEU A 365 -11.16 -3.24 -47.16
C LEU A 365 -11.04 -3.23 -48.69
N ARG A 366 -9.97 -3.83 -49.25
CA ARG A 366 -9.73 -3.94 -50.70
C ARG A 366 -9.91 -5.36 -51.26
N GLU A 367 -10.21 -6.33 -50.40
CA GLU A 367 -10.76 -7.64 -50.77
C GLU A 367 -12.27 -7.63 -50.51
#